data_AF-A0A3A6TNJ4-F1
#
_entry.id   AF-A0A3A6TNJ4-F1
#
_cell.length_a   1.000
_cell.length_b   1.000
_cell.length_c   1.000
_cell.angle_alpha   90.00
_cell.angle_beta   90.00
_cell.angle_gamma   90.00
#
_symmetry.space_group_name_H-M   'P 1'
#
loop_
_entity.id
_entity.type
_entity.pdbx_description
1 polymer ?
#
loop_
_entity_poly.entity_id
_entity_poly.type
_entity_poly.pdbx_seq_one_letter_code
_entity_poly.pdbx_strand_id
1 'polypeptide(L)'
;MNPSSQEKWLISSGNTRSPDVRLFCFLYAGGNASTYLKWHELLPINWQLNIIQPPGRSSRVFEMPIDCPETHVQEISQHLPAESLA
;
A
#
# COMPACT_ATOMS: atom_id res chain seq x y z
N MET A 1 14.49 -13.49 -4.09
CA MET A 1 13.18 -13.85 -3.49
C MET A 1 12.13 -13.07 -4.25
N ASN A 2 11.13 -13.73 -4.82
CA ASN A 2 10.07 -13.06 -5.57
C ASN A 2 9.04 -12.59 -4.52
N PRO A 3 8.78 -11.28 -4.36
CA PRO A 3 7.79 -10.83 -3.39
C PRO A 3 6.44 -11.45 -3.72
N SER A 4 5.73 -11.88 -2.68
CA SER A 4 4.35 -12.32 -2.80
C SER A 4 3.52 -11.21 -3.47
N SER A 5 2.44 -11.56 -4.18
CA SER A 5 1.64 -10.56 -4.91
C SER A 5 1.13 -9.42 -4.01
N GLN A 6 0.91 -9.67 -2.71
CA GLN A 6 0.51 -8.66 -1.73
C GLN A 6 1.63 -7.65 -1.43
N GLU A 7 2.89 -8.10 -1.30
CA GLU A 7 4.06 -7.22 -1.12
C GLU A 7 4.31 -6.32 -2.33
N LYS A 8 3.75 -6.63 -3.50
CA LYS A 8 3.85 -5.79 -4.70
C LYS A 8 2.90 -4.60 -4.67
N TRP A 9 1.77 -4.70 -3.98
CA TRP A 9 0.73 -3.67 -3.93
C TRP A 9 0.82 -2.78 -2.70
N LEU A 10 1.47 -3.25 -1.63
CA LEU A 10 1.57 -2.54 -0.37
C LEU A 10 3.03 -2.32 0.01
N ILE A 11 3.37 -1.07 0.28
CA ILE A 11 4.60 -0.71 1.00
C ILE A 11 4.22 -0.49 2.45
N SER A 12 4.49 -1.48 3.29
CA SER A 12 4.20 -1.43 4.71
C SER A 12 5.37 -0.87 5.50
N SER A 13 5.10 0.04 6.43
CA SER A 13 6.07 0.62 7.35
C SER A 13 5.46 0.72 8.75
N GLY A 14 6.23 0.34 9.77
CA GLY A 14 5.79 0.29 11.16
C GLY A 14 6.64 -0.66 11.98
N ASN A 15 6.62 -0.49 13.30
CA ASN A 15 7.50 -1.23 14.22
C ASN A 15 6.80 -2.39 14.94
N THR A 16 5.54 -2.70 14.60
CA THR A 16 4.74 -3.75 15.24
C THR A 16 4.34 -4.83 14.25
N ARG A 17 4.36 -6.10 14.71
CA ARG A 17 3.80 -7.25 13.98
C ARG A 17 2.28 -7.39 14.15
N SER A 18 1.71 -6.72 15.15
CA SER A 18 0.28 -6.76 15.47
C SER A 18 -0.19 -5.33 15.73
N PRO A 19 -0.46 -4.55 14.66
CA PRO A 19 -0.92 -3.17 14.81
C PRO A 19 -2.38 -3.12 15.28
N ASP A 20 -2.68 -2.16 16.16
CA ASP A 20 -4.05 -1.83 16.58
C ASP A 20 -4.79 -1.08 15.46
N VAL A 21 -4.05 -0.33 14.65
CA VAL A 21 -4.58 0.46 13.54
C VAL A 21 -3.72 0.24 12.29
N ARG A 22 -4.38 -0.03 11.16
CA ARG A 22 -3.76 -0.08 9.83
C ARG A 22 -4.23 1.11 9.01
N LEU A 23 -3.32 2.02 8.68
CA LEU A 23 -3.60 3.20 7.86
C LEU A 23 -3.26 2.91 6.40
N PHE A 24 -4.27 2.90 5.53
CA PHE A 24 -4.08 2.72 4.08
C PHE A 24 -4.01 4.06 3.35
N CYS A 25 -2.92 4.33 2.66
CA CYS A 25 -2.67 5.59 1.97
C CYS A 25 -2.70 5.42 0.44
N PHE A 26 -3.70 6.05 -0.19
CA PHE A 26 -3.81 6.13 -1.65
C PHE A 26 -3.00 7.32 -2.18
N LEU A 27 -2.23 7.07 -3.24
CA LEU A 27 -1.44 8.09 -3.91
C LEU A 27 -2.34 8.95 -4.81
N TYR A 28 -2.09 10.26 -4.82
CA TYR A 28 -2.65 11.14 -5.83
C TYR A 28 -2.04 10.84 -7.22
N ALA A 29 -2.67 11.36 -8.28
CA ALA A 29 -2.22 11.14 -9.65
C ALA A 29 -0.78 11.65 -9.87
N GLY A 30 0.11 10.79 -10.34
CA GLY A 30 1.54 11.10 -10.51
C GLY A 30 2.38 11.02 -9.24
N GLY A 31 1.76 10.76 -8.09
CA GLY A 31 2.46 10.56 -6.81
C GLY A 31 3.22 9.23 -6.74
N ASN A 32 4.06 9.13 -5.72
CA ASN A 32 4.79 7.90 -5.38
C ASN A 32 4.82 7.69 -3.86
N ALA A 33 5.19 6.48 -3.43
CA ALA A 33 5.15 6.08 -2.02
C ALA A 33 5.98 6.95 -1.06
N SER A 34 7.03 7.63 -1.54
CA SER A 34 7.83 8.55 -0.71
C SER A 34 7.01 9.71 -0.13
N THR A 35 5.85 10.03 -0.73
CA THR A 35 4.89 11.02 -0.22
C THR A 35 4.48 10.73 1.23
N TYR A 36 4.26 9.46 1.56
CA TYR A 36 3.76 9.05 2.87
C TYR A 36 4.81 8.32 3.71
N LEU A 37 5.92 7.85 3.13
CA LEU A 37 6.87 6.98 3.84
C LEU A 37 7.40 7.58 5.16
N LYS A 38 7.63 8.90 5.20
CA LYS A 38 8.10 9.60 6.41
C LYS A 38 7.05 9.69 7.53
N TRP A 39 5.77 9.44 7.23
CA TRP A 39 4.73 9.45 8.25
C TRP A 39 4.94 8.36 9.29
N HIS A 40 5.65 7.28 8.97
CA HIS A 40 5.96 6.23 9.96
C HIS A 40 6.70 6.79 11.21
N GLU A 41 7.46 7.89 11.06
CA GLU A 41 8.17 8.55 12.16
C GLU A 41 7.23 9.36 13.06
N LEU A 42 6.05 9.71 12.55
CA LEU A 42 5.05 10.54 13.22
C LEU A 42 3.89 9.72 13.79
N LEU A 43 3.72 8.48 13.34
CA LEU A 43 2.62 7.61 13.75
C LEU A 43 2.93 6.91 15.08
N PRO A 44 1.90 6.58 15.88
CA PRO A 44 2.07 5.77 17.09
C PRO A 44 2.73 4.41 16.79
N ILE A 45 3.48 3.88 17.76
CA ILE A 45 4.24 2.62 17.60
C ILE A 45 3.36 1.39 17.28
N ASN A 46 2.11 1.43 17.72
CA ASN A 46 1.09 0.40 17.52
C ASN A 46 0.32 0.57 16.20
N TRP A 47 0.69 1.54 15.36
CA TRP A 47 0.10 1.73 14.04
C TRP A 47 0.99 1.14 12.96
N GLN A 48 0.35 0.69 11.88
CA GLN A 48 1.02 0.28 10.65
C GLN A 48 0.57 1.18 9.51
N LEU A 49 1.54 1.80 8.84
CA LEU A 49 1.34 2.54 7.60
C LEU A 49 1.41 1.58 6.42
N ASN A 50 0.40 1.59 5.56
CA ASN A 50 0.31 0.77 4.36
C ASN A 50 0.07 1.67 3.16
N ILE A 51 1.10 1.86 2.32
CA ILE A 51 1.03 2.75 1.16
C ILE A 51 0.70 1.91 -0.07
N ILE A 52 -0.37 2.29 -0.77
CA ILE A 52 -0.83 1.57 -1.97
C ILE A 52 0.07 1.93 -3.16
N GLN A 53 0.62 0.92 -3.83
CA GLN A 53 1.42 1.06 -5.05
C GLN A 53 0.81 0.25 -6.22
N PRO A 54 -0.07 0.87 -7.03
CA PRO A 54 -0.64 0.20 -8.19
C PRO A 54 0.39 -0.02 -9.31
N PRO A 55 0.08 -0.89 -10.29
CA PRO A 55 0.91 -1.06 -11.48
C PRO A 55 1.04 0.25 -12.27
N GLY A 56 2.14 0.41 -12.99
CA GLY A 56 2.47 1.63 -13.73
C GLY A 56 3.03 2.77 -12.87
N ARG A 57 3.35 2.53 -11.59
CA ARG A 57 3.90 3.55 -10.67
C ARG A 57 5.23 3.12 -10.04
N SER A 58 6.16 4.07 -9.90
CA SER A 58 7.41 3.88 -9.15
C SER A 58 8.16 2.62 -9.59
N SER A 59 8.48 1.69 -8.66
CA SER A 59 9.15 0.43 -8.99
C SER A 59 8.34 -0.50 -9.91
N ARG A 60 7.05 -0.20 -10.14
CA ARG A 60 6.15 -0.91 -11.06
C ARG A 60 5.87 -0.12 -12.35
N VAL A 61 6.70 0.86 -12.72
CA VAL A 61 6.47 1.75 -13.89
C VAL A 61 6.33 1.02 -15.23
N PHE A 62 6.92 -0.17 -15.38
CA PHE A 62 6.85 -0.98 -16.61
C PHE A 62 5.63 -1.90 -16.66
N GLU A 63 4.81 -1.95 -15.61
CA GLU A 63 3.54 -2.69 -15.61
C GLU A 63 2.42 -1.84 -16.22
N MET A 64 1.42 -2.49 -16.82
CA MET A 64 0.28 -1.79 -17.42
C MET A 64 -0.53 -1.04 -16.35
N PRO A 65 -0.68 0.29 -16.45
CA PRO A 65 -1.43 1.07 -15.47
C PRO A 65 -2.92 0.74 -15.54
N ILE A 66 -3.59 0.84 -14.39
CA ILE A 66 -5.05 0.76 -14.29
C ILE A 66 -5.61 2.17 -14.49
N ASP A 67 -6.51 2.33 -15.45
CA ASP A 67 -7.15 3.59 -15.84
C ASP A 67 -8.62 3.71 -15.39
N CYS A 68 -9.16 2.64 -14.80
CA CYS A 68 -10.52 2.56 -14.29
C CYS A 68 -10.53 2.53 -12.75
N PRO A 69 -11.17 3.50 -12.06
CA PRO A 69 -11.25 3.53 -10.59
C PRO A 69 -11.86 2.27 -9.97
N GLU A 70 -12.89 1.70 -10.60
CA GLU A 70 -13.58 0.50 -10.13
C GLU A 70 -12.66 -0.71 -10.17
N THR A 71 -11.93 -0.89 -11.27
CA THR A 71 -10.91 -1.94 -11.39
C THR A 71 -9.82 -1.74 -10.35
N HIS A 72 -9.42 -0.51 -10.08
CA HIS A 72 -8.39 -0.20 -9.08
C HIS A 72 -8.82 -0.63 -7.67
N VAL A 73 -10.07 -0.36 -7.29
CA VAL A 73 -10.64 -0.80 -6.00
C VAL A 73 -10.73 -2.32 -5.93
N GLN A 74 -11.24 -2.97 -6.98
CA GLN A 74 -11.34 -4.42 -7.05
C GLN A 74 -9.98 -5.10 -6.90
N GLU A 75 -8.97 -4.65 -7.65
CA GLU A 75 -7.62 -5.19 -7.59
C GLU A 75 -6.99 -4.99 -6.21
N ILE A 76 -7.11 -3.80 -5.61
CA ILE A 76 -6.57 -3.56 -4.27
C ILE A 76 -7.22 -4.46 -3.24
N SER A 77 -8.55 -4.61 -3.27
CA SER A 77 -9.27 -5.43 -2.30
C SER A 77 -8.79 -6.88 -2.25
N GLN A 78 -8.35 -7.44 -3.39
CA GLN A 78 -7.79 -8.79 -3.46
C GLN A 78 -6.39 -8.90 -2.83
N HIS A 79 -5.68 -7.78 -2.70
CA HIS A 79 -4.31 -7.71 -2.21
C HIS A 79 -4.22 -7.18 -0.76
N LEU A 80 -5.33 -6.75 -0.17
CA LEU A 80 -5.37 -6.38 1.25
C LEU A 80 -5.14 -7.62 2.14
N PRO A 81 -4.44 -7.49 3.27
CA PRO A 81 -4.30 -8.59 4.23
C PRO A 81 -5.69 -9.00 4.75
N ALA A 82 -5.97 -10.30 4.85
CA ALA A 82 -7.29 -10.82 5.28
C ALA A 82 -7.72 -10.28 6.65
N GLU A 83 -6.76 -10.06 7.53
CA GLU A 83 -6.89 -9.49 8.86
C GLU A 83 -7.20 -7.98 8.89
N SER A 84 -7.28 -7.32 7.73
CA SER A 84 -7.66 -5.90 7.58
C SER A 84 -9.15 -5.70 7.27
N LEU A 85 -9.91 -6.78 7.07
CA LEU A 85 -11.33 -6.75 6.69
C LEU A 85 -12.28 -7.07 7.86
N ALA A 86 -11.75 -7.15 9.09
CA ALA A 86 -12.49 -7.42 10.32
C ALA A 86 -13.01 -6.13 10.96
#